data_AF-A0A2W6DQ95-F1
#
_entry.id   AF-A0A2W6DQ95-F1
#
_cell.length_a   1.000
_cell.length_b   1.000
_cell.length_c   1.000
_cell.angle_alpha   90.00
_cell.angle_beta   90.00
_cell.angle_gamma   90.00
#
_symmetry.space_group_name_H-M   'P 1'
#
loop_
_entity.id
_entity.type
_entity.pdbx_description
1 polymer ?
#
loop_
_entity_poly.entity_id
_entity_poly.type
_entity_poly.pdbx_seq_one_letter_code
_entity_poly.pdbx_strand_id
1 'polypeptide(L)'
;MRIASDERWLAIEDAGRVRDALGAALPVGVPEAFTEPVRDPMGDLVGRYARTHGPFQAQDVATRLGLGVAVIGAALARLTATGRVLQGEFRPGGIGLEWCDAEALRTIRRRSLAALRREVEPVPADALARFIPSWQGVGARATRGVDGLLRVVEQLAGVPLPASALESLILPSRVADYSCALLDELTLSGEVLWTGAGALAGNDGWVVLAPAELAPLVMRPDDPDSAGTADDVDGALERSIRAALTGDQALFYRGLADRVAATHGVASDDEISAAVWALVWGGTLTNDTLAPVRALLGSGSRTAHARRPRAPRSRYGRYSGLAAPGGSPPVRPSPPAMGGRWSATPPRESDPTRRALAAADVLLDRYGLVTRGSVAGERVQGGFAAVYPVLKSAEESGRARRGYFVDGLGAAQFALPGAVDRLRAEARPADLREPSPTLVLAATDPANPYGAALAWPAAPPAEGARRGHQPARKAGALVVLVDGGCVIYVERGGRTLLSFTDDVTGLQPAADALALAVRDGALGKLQVERADGAPIVSSPLGDALEAAGFRPTPRGLRLRA
;
A
#
# COMPACT_ATOMS: atom_id res chain seq x y z
N MET A 1 -48.35 33.48 0.01
CA MET A 1 -49.74 33.46 -0.51
C MET A 1 -50.39 32.12 -0.15
N ARG A 2 -51.70 32.07 0.06
CA ARG A 2 -52.41 30.83 0.43
C ARG A 2 -52.86 30.07 -0.82
N ILE A 3 -52.45 28.82 -0.97
CA ILE A 3 -52.87 27.90 -2.05
C ILE A 3 -53.29 26.60 -1.39
N ALA A 4 -54.47 26.06 -1.75
CA ALA A 4 -54.99 24.81 -1.21
C ALA A 4 -55.01 24.78 0.34
N SER A 5 -55.35 25.91 0.97
CA SER A 5 -55.35 26.12 2.42
C SER A 5 -53.98 26.21 3.13
N ASP A 6 -52.87 26.02 2.40
CA ASP A 6 -51.50 26.17 2.93
C ASP A 6 -50.86 27.51 2.57
N GLU A 7 -50.03 28.06 3.45
CA GLU A 7 -49.15 29.19 3.11
C GLU A 7 -47.97 28.73 2.27
N ARG A 8 -47.75 29.40 1.12
CA ARG A 8 -46.69 29.06 0.18
C ARG A 8 -45.93 30.28 -0.31
N TRP A 9 -44.64 30.04 -0.54
CA TRP A 9 -43.71 30.96 -1.18
C TRP A 9 -43.67 30.69 -2.68
N LEU A 10 -43.80 31.75 -3.48
CA LEU A 10 -43.81 31.69 -4.94
C LEU A 10 -42.86 32.75 -5.46
N ALA A 11 -42.20 32.43 -6.57
CA ALA A 11 -41.39 33.39 -7.29
C ALA A 11 -42.31 34.47 -7.88
N ILE A 12 -41.87 35.74 -7.86
CA ILE A 12 -42.72 36.87 -8.28
C ILE A 12 -43.13 36.75 -9.77
N GLU A 13 -42.30 36.08 -10.57
CA GLU A 13 -42.52 35.81 -11.99
C GLU A 13 -43.70 34.88 -12.26
N ASP A 14 -44.20 34.18 -11.24
CA ASP A 14 -45.38 33.30 -11.33
C ASP A 14 -46.68 33.98 -10.93
N ALA A 15 -46.66 35.26 -10.55
CA ALA A 15 -47.84 35.97 -10.10
C ALA A 15 -48.99 35.89 -11.12
N GLY A 16 -48.75 36.24 -12.39
CA GLY A 16 -49.74 36.11 -13.47
C GLY A 16 -50.22 34.67 -13.67
N ARG A 17 -49.32 33.69 -13.66
CA ARG A 17 -49.66 32.27 -13.86
C ARG A 17 -50.56 31.74 -12.75
N VAL A 18 -50.28 32.10 -11.50
CA VAL A 18 -51.05 31.63 -10.34
C VAL A 18 -52.40 32.33 -10.25
N ARG A 19 -52.47 33.63 -10.57
CA ARG A 19 -53.73 34.35 -10.71
C ARG A 19 -54.62 33.69 -11.78
N ASP A 20 -54.07 33.46 -12.97
CA ASP A 20 -54.84 33.02 -14.12
C ASP A 20 -55.20 31.52 -14.07
N ALA A 21 -54.35 30.68 -13.45
CA ALA A 21 -54.60 29.25 -13.32
C ALA A 21 -55.42 28.88 -12.07
N LEU A 22 -55.21 29.56 -10.94
CA LEU A 22 -55.81 29.20 -9.65
C LEU A 22 -56.85 30.20 -9.14
N GLY A 23 -57.02 31.36 -9.79
CA GLY A 23 -57.88 32.44 -9.32
C GLY A 23 -57.36 33.10 -8.03
N ALA A 24 -56.07 32.99 -7.74
CA ALA A 24 -55.49 33.48 -6.49
C ALA A 24 -55.38 35.01 -6.46
N ALA A 25 -55.71 35.62 -5.32
CA ALA A 25 -55.54 37.05 -5.10
C ALA A 25 -54.06 37.40 -4.89
N LEU A 26 -53.51 38.25 -5.76
CA LEU A 26 -52.12 38.70 -5.67
C LEU A 26 -51.95 39.79 -4.60
N PRO A 27 -50.81 39.81 -3.88
CA PRO A 27 -50.48 40.90 -2.96
C PRO A 27 -50.40 42.26 -3.66
N VAL A 28 -50.67 43.33 -2.92
CA VAL A 28 -50.54 44.71 -3.41
C VAL A 28 -49.05 45.02 -3.67
N GLY A 29 -48.73 45.61 -4.82
CA GLY A 29 -47.37 46.03 -5.18
C GLY A 29 -46.61 45.11 -6.13
N VAL A 30 -47.25 44.08 -6.71
CA VAL A 30 -46.65 43.27 -7.79
C VAL A 30 -46.61 44.10 -9.09
N PRO A 31 -45.43 44.30 -9.72
CA PRO A 31 -45.31 45.04 -10.99
C PRO A 31 -46.13 44.42 -12.13
N GLU A 32 -46.69 45.25 -13.01
CA GLU A 32 -47.53 44.80 -14.13
C GLU A 32 -46.83 43.79 -15.05
N ALA A 33 -45.51 43.94 -15.25
CA ALA A 33 -44.68 43.04 -16.04
C ALA A 33 -44.74 41.57 -15.60
N PHE A 34 -45.09 41.28 -14.33
CA PHE A 34 -45.23 39.91 -13.81
C PHE A 34 -46.68 39.41 -13.77
N THR A 35 -47.62 40.22 -14.24
CA THR A 35 -49.07 39.94 -14.25
C THR A 35 -49.65 39.85 -15.66
N GLU A 36 -48.81 39.93 -16.69
CA GLU A 36 -49.21 39.75 -18.08
C GLU A 36 -49.82 38.36 -18.32
N PRO A 37 -50.92 38.24 -19.08
CA PRO A 37 -51.55 36.95 -19.36
C PRO A 37 -50.62 35.99 -20.11
N VAL A 38 -50.54 34.76 -19.64
CA VAL A 38 -49.75 33.70 -20.28
C VAL A 38 -50.66 32.75 -21.07
N ARG A 39 -50.14 32.16 -22.16
CA ARG A 39 -50.91 31.31 -23.08
C ARG A 39 -51.46 30.01 -22.46
N ASP A 40 -50.70 29.35 -21.59
CA ASP A 40 -51.15 28.16 -20.85
C ASP A 40 -50.66 28.24 -19.39
N PRO A 41 -51.33 29.04 -18.53
CA PRO A 41 -50.89 29.26 -17.16
C PRO A 41 -50.93 27.96 -16.33
N MET A 42 -51.89 27.07 -16.63
CA MET A 42 -52.01 25.77 -15.99
C MET A 42 -50.87 24.82 -16.40
N GLY A 43 -50.61 24.70 -17.69
CA GLY A 43 -49.52 23.89 -18.23
C GLY A 43 -48.15 24.35 -17.72
N ASP A 44 -47.94 25.65 -17.55
CA ASP A 44 -46.69 26.18 -17.02
C ASP A 44 -46.49 25.86 -15.53
N LEU A 45 -47.53 25.97 -14.69
CA LEU A 45 -47.44 25.61 -13.27
C LEU A 45 -47.18 24.10 -13.09
N VAL A 46 -47.90 23.25 -13.84
CA VAL A 46 -47.69 21.79 -13.81
C VAL A 46 -46.31 21.44 -14.34
N GLY A 47 -45.86 22.07 -15.44
CA GLY A 47 -44.52 21.87 -15.97
C GLY A 47 -43.41 22.31 -15.02
N ARG A 48 -43.63 23.39 -14.24
CA ARG A 48 -42.68 23.83 -13.20
C ARG A 48 -42.60 22.83 -12.05
N TYR A 49 -43.73 22.29 -11.62
CA TYR A 49 -43.78 21.21 -10.63
C TYR A 49 -42.97 19.99 -11.11
N ALA A 50 -43.22 19.54 -12.35
CA ALA A 50 -42.57 18.37 -12.94
C ALA A 50 -41.03 18.48 -13.06
N ARG A 51 -40.48 19.69 -13.25
CA ARG A 51 -39.03 19.92 -13.32
C ARG A 51 -38.29 19.64 -12.02
N THR A 52 -38.98 19.69 -10.88
CA THR A 52 -38.36 19.58 -9.55
C THR A 52 -38.88 18.38 -8.75
N HIS A 53 -40.01 17.81 -9.18
CA HIS A 53 -40.64 16.67 -8.54
C HIS A 53 -40.91 15.63 -9.63
N GLY A 54 -40.29 14.46 -9.51
CA GLY A 54 -40.45 13.36 -10.47
C GLY A 54 -39.75 12.10 -9.99
N PRO A 55 -40.31 10.90 -10.26
CA PRO A 55 -41.65 10.62 -10.79
C PRO A 55 -42.78 11.04 -9.83
N PHE A 56 -43.99 11.37 -10.29
CA PHE A 56 -45.14 11.74 -9.44
C PHE A 56 -46.48 11.31 -10.05
N GLN A 57 -47.55 11.27 -9.25
CA GLN A 57 -48.92 11.00 -9.70
C GLN A 57 -49.72 12.30 -9.88
N ALA A 58 -50.75 12.29 -10.73
CA ALA A 58 -51.62 13.45 -10.94
C ALA A 58 -52.29 13.94 -9.64
N GLN A 59 -52.54 13.03 -8.69
CA GLN A 59 -53.07 13.36 -7.37
C GLN A 59 -52.12 14.27 -6.56
N ASP A 60 -50.81 14.07 -6.68
CA ASP A 60 -49.81 14.86 -5.94
C ASP A 60 -49.91 16.35 -6.33
N VAL A 61 -50.03 16.61 -7.63
CA VAL A 61 -50.18 17.98 -8.17
C VAL A 61 -51.55 18.56 -7.83
N ALA A 62 -52.60 17.74 -7.91
CA ALA A 62 -53.97 18.14 -7.58
C ALA A 62 -54.07 18.62 -6.13
N THR A 63 -53.54 17.83 -5.18
CA THR A 63 -53.46 18.20 -3.77
C THR A 63 -52.56 19.41 -3.56
N ARG A 64 -51.42 19.48 -4.25
CA ARG A 64 -50.48 20.62 -4.18
C ARG A 64 -51.14 21.93 -4.61
N LEU A 65 -51.92 21.94 -5.68
CA LEU A 65 -52.50 23.17 -6.25
C LEU A 65 -53.92 23.44 -5.78
N GLY A 66 -54.57 22.50 -5.08
CA GLY A 66 -55.96 22.63 -4.64
C GLY A 66 -56.95 22.51 -5.79
N LEU A 67 -56.60 21.72 -6.81
CA LEU A 67 -57.37 21.53 -8.03
C LEU A 67 -57.89 20.10 -8.15
N GLY A 68 -58.92 19.90 -8.96
CA GLY A 68 -59.41 18.56 -9.29
C GLY A 68 -58.41 17.77 -10.15
N VAL A 69 -58.28 16.46 -9.89
CA VAL A 69 -57.38 15.55 -10.63
C VAL A 69 -57.66 15.58 -12.13
N ALA A 70 -58.92 15.74 -12.55
CA ALA A 70 -59.28 15.86 -13.97
C ALA A 70 -58.67 17.09 -14.66
N VAL A 71 -58.58 18.23 -13.96
CA VAL A 71 -57.99 19.48 -14.48
C VAL A 71 -56.48 19.30 -14.68
N ILE A 72 -55.82 18.69 -13.69
CA ILE A 72 -54.40 18.35 -13.77
C ILE A 72 -54.16 17.31 -14.86
N GLY A 73 -55.01 16.28 -14.97
CA GLY A 73 -54.93 15.25 -15.99
C GLY A 73 -54.99 15.84 -17.40
N ALA A 74 -55.88 16.80 -17.64
CA ALA A 74 -55.95 17.50 -18.93
C ALA A 74 -54.70 18.35 -19.21
N ALA A 75 -54.13 19.01 -18.21
CA ALA A 75 -52.88 19.77 -18.36
C ALA A 75 -51.68 18.85 -18.63
N LEU A 76 -51.58 17.73 -17.92
CA LEU A 76 -50.56 16.70 -18.13
C LEU A 76 -50.69 16.09 -19.53
N ALA A 77 -51.90 15.79 -20.01
CA ALA A 77 -52.11 15.29 -21.37
C ALA A 77 -51.57 16.24 -22.45
N ARG A 78 -51.77 17.56 -22.29
CA ARG A 78 -51.18 18.58 -23.20
C ARG A 78 -49.66 18.61 -23.11
N LEU A 79 -49.10 18.53 -21.90
CA LEU A 79 -47.65 18.50 -21.69
C LEU A 79 -47.01 17.22 -22.24
N THR A 80 -47.73 16.09 -22.20
CA THR A 80 -47.32 14.83 -22.82
C THR A 80 -47.36 14.94 -24.34
N ALA A 81 -48.41 15.52 -24.92
CA ALA A 81 -48.52 15.74 -26.37
C ALA A 81 -47.40 16.64 -26.93
N THR A 82 -46.90 17.59 -26.13
CA THR A 82 -45.77 18.45 -26.49
C THR A 82 -44.40 17.86 -26.14
N GLY A 83 -44.36 16.68 -25.52
CA GLY A 83 -43.13 15.99 -25.11
C GLY A 83 -42.37 16.63 -23.95
N ARG A 84 -42.96 17.61 -23.24
CA ARG A 84 -42.36 18.23 -22.04
C ARG A 84 -42.38 17.28 -20.84
N VAL A 85 -43.43 16.48 -20.73
CA VAL A 85 -43.60 15.48 -19.67
C VAL A 85 -43.80 14.11 -20.31
N LEU A 86 -43.28 13.06 -19.68
CA LEU A 86 -43.43 11.68 -20.10
C LEU A 86 -44.35 10.96 -19.12
N GLN A 87 -45.13 10.03 -19.63
CA GLN A 87 -46.07 9.21 -18.88
C GLN A 87 -45.60 7.75 -18.86
N GLY A 88 -45.63 7.09 -17.71
CA GLY A 88 -45.21 5.70 -17.57
C GLY A 88 -45.13 5.24 -16.11
N GLU A 89 -44.55 4.06 -15.90
CA GLU A 89 -44.20 3.51 -14.58
C GLU A 89 -42.70 3.70 -14.37
N PHE A 90 -42.30 4.64 -13.52
CA PHE A 90 -40.89 5.03 -13.36
C PHE A 90 -40.28 4.55 -12.02
N ARG A 91 -41.09 4.31 -10.99
CA ARG A 91 -40.63 3.80 -9.68
C ARG A 91 -40.73 2.27 -9.57
N PRO A 92 -39.73 1.57 -8.98
CA PRO A 92 -39.81 0.13 -8.71
C PRO A 92 -40.97 -0.17 -7.75
N GLY A 93 -41.91 -1.04 -8.16
CA GLY A 93 -43.09 -1.37 -7.36
C GLY A 93 -44.16 -0.27 -7.29
N GLY A 94 -44.04 0.78 -8.11
CA GLY A 94 -45.10 1.78 -8.26
C GLY A 94 -46.34 1.17 -8.91
N ILE A 95 -47.53 1.61 -8.49
CA ILE A 95 -48.81 1.19 -9.07
C ILE A 95 -49.48 2.41 -9.68
N GLY A 96 -49.87 2.31 -10.95
CA GLY A 96 -50.60 3.34 -11.68
C GLY A 96 -49.73 4.24 -12.54
N LEU A 97 -50.38 5.20 -13.22
CA LEU A 97 -49.73 6.12 -14.16
C LEU A 97 -48.96 7.21 -13.41
N GLU A 98 -47.67 7.33 -13.71
CA GLU A 98 -46.80 8.40 -13.21
C GLU A 98 -46.38 9.34 -14.35
N TRP A 99 -45.99 10.54 -13.97
CA TRP A 99 -45.46 11.56 -14.86
C TRP A 99 -44.08 12.02 -14.40
N CYS A 100 -43.21 12.34 -15.36
CA CYS A 100 -41.89 12.89 -15.10
C CYS A 100 -41.51 13.87 -16.21
N ASP A 101 -40.83 14.97 -15.88
CA ASP A 101 -40.28 15.88 -16.89
C ASP A 101 -39.24 15.17 -17.76
N ALA A 102 -39.30 15.40 -19.07
CA ALA A 102 -38.46 14.70 -20.03
C ALA A 102 -36.96 15.00 -19.86
N GLU A 103 -36.59 16.24 -19.53
CA GLU A 103 -35.18 16.63 -19.30
C GLU A 103 -34.68 16.15 -17.95
N ALA A 104 -35.53 16.18 -16.91
CA ALA A 104 -35.22 15.61 -15.61
C ALA A 104 -34.96 14.10 -15.73
N LEU A 105 -35.83 13.35 -16.44
CA LEU A 105 -35.64 11.92 -16.65
C LEU A 105 -34.39 11.61 -17.49
N ARG A 106 -34.11 12.39 -18.55
CA ARG A 106 -32.86 12.26 -19.32
C ARG A 106 -31.63 12.51 -18.44
N THR A 107 -31.68 13.49 -17.56
CA THR A 107 -30.60 13.81 -16.62
C THR A 107 -30.39 12.70 -15.61
N ILE A 108 -31.46 12.19 -14.99
CA ILE A 108 -31.43 11.04 -14.09
C ILE A 108 -30.83 9.83 -14.82
N ARG A 109 -31.34 9.48 -15.99
CA ARG A 109 -30.84 8.35 -16.79
C ARG A 109 -29.36 8.51 -17.17
N ARG A 110 -28.94 9.70 -17.58
CA ARG A 110 -27.53 10.01 -17.91
C ARG A 110 -26.62 9.88 -16.69
N ARG A 111 -27.05 10.39 -15.53
CA ARG A 111 -26.30 10.29 -14.28
C ARG A 111 -26.25 8.86 -13.75
N SER A 112 -27.35 8.12 -13.81
CA SER A 112 -27.39 6.69 -13.44
C SER A 112 -26.52 5.85 -14.37
N LEU A 113 -26.57 6.07 -15.69
CA LEU A 113 -25.68 5.41 -16.64
C LEU A 113 -24.22 5.81 -16.45
N ALA A 114 -23.92 7.07 -16.15
CA ALA A 114 -22.56 7.52 -15.87
C ALA A 114 -22.03 6.95 -14.55
N ALA A 115 -22.87 6.81 -13.51
CA ALA A 115 -22.52 6.14 -12.27
C ALA A 115 -22.23 4.65 -12.51
N LEU A 116 -23.13 3.95 -13.23
CA LEU A 116 -22.93 2.55 -13.62
C LEU A 116 -21.72 2.35 -14.55
N ARG A 117 -21.40 3.32 -15.43
CA ARG A 117 -20.21 3.28 -16.28
C ARG A 117 -18.92 3.52 -15.48
N ARG A 118 -18.91 4.49 -14.56
CA ARG A 118 -17.78 4.71 -13.64
C ARG A 118 -17.57 3.54 -12.68
N GLU A 119 -18.62 2.80 -12.36
CA GLU A 119 -18.52 1.54 -11.61
C GLU A 119 -17.85 0.41 -12.41
N VAL A 120 -17.68 0.55 -13.73
CA VAL A 120 -17.09 -0.46 -14.62
C VAL A 120 -15.78 0.01 -15.25
N GLU A 121 -15.52 1.32 -15.28
CA GLU A 121 -14.32 1.88 -15.91
C GLU A 121 -13.06 1.55 -15.09
N PRO A 122 -12.01 1.01 -15.74
CA PRO A 122 -10.70 0.84 -15.12
C PRO A 122 -10.07 2.19 -14.77
N VAL A 123 -9.24 2.20 -13.74
CA VAL A 123 -8.42 3.36 -13.37
C VAL A 123 -7.06 3.29 -14.04
N PRO A 124 -6.41 4.44 -14.28
CA PRO A 124 -5.05 4.47 -14.82
C PRO A 124 -4.01 3.91 -13.82
N ALA A 125 -2.85 3.49 -14.34
CA ALA A 125 -1.80 2.82 -13.57
C ALA A 125 -1.20 3.68 -12.44
N ASP A 126 -1.14 5.00 -12.62
CA ASP A 126 -0.69 5.95 -11.61
C ASP A 126 -1.61 5.98 -10.37
N ALA A 127 -2.93 5.74 -10.54
CA ALA A 127 -3.86 5.59 -9.43
C ALA A 127 -3.52 4.37 -8.57
N LEU A 128 -3.15 3.25 -9.20
CA LEU A 128 -2.64 2.08 -8.47
C LEU A 128 -1.35 2.40 -7.71
N ALA A 129 -0.49 3.22 -8.31
CA ALA A 129 0.78 3.59 -7.71
C ALA A 129 0.67 4.54 -6.52
N ARG A 130 -0.40 5.34 -6.44
CA ARG A 130 -0.78 6.09 -5.24
C ARG A 130 -1.47 5.20 -4.20
N PHE A 131 -2.35 4.33 -4.69
CA PHE A 131 -3.17 3.47 -3.85
C PHE A 131 -2.36 2.47 -3.02
N ILE A 132 -1.39 1.74 -3.62
CA ILE A 132 -0.67 0.67 -2.90
C ILE A 132 0.10 1.20 -1.67
N PRO A 133 0.94 2.25 -1.76
CA PRO A 133 1.60 2.80 -0.58
C PRO A 133 0.61 3.28 0.49
N SER A 134 -0.45 4.01 0.08
CA SER A 134 -1.49 4.51 0.98
C SER A 134 -2.24 3.38 1.69
N TRP A 135 -2.56 2.30 0.96
CA TRP A 135 -3.18 1.09 1.49
C TRP A 135 -2.30 0.37 2.51
N GLN A 136 -0.98 0.38 2.31
CA GLN A 136 -0.01 -0.21 3.23
C GLN A 136 0.43 0.72 4.37
N GLY A 137 -0.27 1.86 4.55
CA GLY A 137 0.02 2.81 5.64
C GLY A 137 1.30 3.61 5.44
N VAL A 138 1.88 3.62 4.24
CA VAL A 138 3.09 4.37 3.92
C VAL A 138 2.74 5.84 3.69
N GLY A 139 3.36 6.74 4.48
CA GLY A 139 3.13 8.19 4.39
C GLY A 139 2.10 8.71 5.41
N ALA A 140 1.00 9.30 4.94
CA ALA A 140 0.14 10.20 5.73
C ALA A 140 -0.62 9.55 6.91
N ARG A 141 -0.64 8.21 7.01
CA ARG A 141 -1.40 7.47 8.04
C ARG A 141 -0.56 6.38 8.70
N ALA A 142 0.68 6.72 9.06
CA ALA A 142 1.53 5.81 9.80
C ALA A 142 0.86 5.40 11.14
N THR A 143 0.81 4.09 11.40
CA THR A 143 0.34 3.55 12.68
C THR A 143 1.33 3.91 13.79
N ARG A 144 0.95 3.72 15.05
CA ARG A 144 1.81 4.04 16.20
C ARG A 144 1.83 2.90 17.20
N GLY A 145 2.93 2.78 17.92
CA GLY A 145 3.09 1.82 19.01
C GLY A 145 3.19 0.37 18.55
N VAL A 146 3.10 -0.54 19.53
CA VAL A 146 3.26 -1.99 19.36
C VAL A 146 2.12 -2.59 18.53
N ASP A 147 0.86 -2.27 18.85
CA ASP A 147 -0.31 -2.75 18.10
C ASP A 147 -0.27 -2.29 16.63
N GLY A 148 0.15 -1.04 16.41
CA GLY A 148 0.34 -0.49 15.07
C GLY A 148 1.41 -1.22 14.27
N LEU A 149 2.50 -1.64 14.94
CA LEU A 149 3.55 -2.46 14.34
C LEU A 149 3.06 -3.89 14.07
N LEU A 150 2.31 -4.51 14.98
CA LEU A 150 1.74 -5.84 14.78
C LEU A 150 0.86 -5.87 13.53
N ARG A 151 -0.02 -4.88 13.35
CA ARG A 151 -0.85 -4.74 12.14
C ARG A 151 -0.01 -4.62 10.86
N VAL A 152 1.10 -3.90 10.91
CA VAL A 152 2.06 -3.78 9.79
C VAL A 152 2.74 -5.12 9.51
N VAL A 153 3.10 -5.87 10.55
CA VAL A 153 3.69 -7.22 10.42
C VAL A 153 2.69 -8.22 9.84
N GLU A 154 1.42 -8.19 10.25
CA GLU A 154 0.34 -8.97 9.63
C GLU A 154 0.23 -8.67 8.14
N GLN A 155 0.25 -7.39 7.76
CA GLN A 155 0.19 -6.98 6.36
C GLN A 155 1.44 -7.41 5.57
N LEU A 156 2.61 -7.42 6.24
CA LEU A 156 3.88 -7.79 5.63
C LEU A 156 4.19 -9.29 5.68
N ALA A 157 3.36 -10.10 6.35
CA ALA A 157 3.61 -11.49 6.69
C ALA A 157 4.07 -12.35 5.50
N GLY A 158 5.20 -13.05 5.62
CA GLY A 158 5.63 -14.01 4.59
C GLY A 158 6.39 -13.42 3.39
N VAL A 159 6.55 -12.09 3.29
CA VAL A 159 7.35 -11.50 2.20
C VAL A 159 8.82 -11.37 2.58
N PRO A 160 9.75 -11.80 1.70
CA PRO A 160 11.17 -11.59 1.92
C PRO A 160 11.55 -10.12 1.75
N LEU A 161 12.12 -9.54 2.79
CA LEU A 161 12.58 -8.15 2.85
C LEU A 161 14.08 -8.11 3.14
N PRO A 162 14.87 -7.18 2.56
CA PRO A 162 16.27 -7.06 2.95
C PRO A 162 16.39 -6.66 4.42
N ALA A 163 17.19 -7.39 5.19
CA ALA A 163 17.42 -7.11 6.61
C ALA A 163 17.91 -5.68 6.82
N SER A 164 18.76 -5.21 5.91
CA SER A 164 19.29 -3.85 5.91
C SER A 164 18.27 -2.73 5.67
N ALA A 165 17.14 -3.03 5.01
CA ALA A 165 16.07 -2.08 4.70
C ALA A 165 14.90 -2.15 5.69
N LEU A 166 14.75 -3.27 6.41
CA LEU A 166 13.60 -3.54 7.27
C LEU A 166 13.38 -2.44 8.32
N GLU A 167 14.40 -2.17 9.14
CA GLU A 167 14.31 -1.21 10.25
C GLU A 167 14.80 0.21 9.90
N SER A 168 15.30 0.41 8.67
CA SER A 168 15.80 1.69 8.18
C SER A 168 14.81 2.40 7.26
N LEU A 169 14.00 1.65 6.48
CA LEU A 169 13.09 2.18 5.47
C LEU A 169 11.68 1.60 5.57
N ILE A 170 11.55 0.27 5.69
CA ILE A 170 10.25 -0.43 5.51
C ILE A 170 9.32 -0.22 6.72
N LEU A 171 9.78 -0.51 7.93
CA LEU A 171 8.97 -0.30 9.14
C LEU A 171 8.83 1.19 9.50
N PRO A 172 9.88 2.03 9.45
CA PRO A 172 9.75 3.45 9.74
C PRO A 172 8.82 4.22 8.79
N SER A 173 8.63 3.76 7.55
CA SER A 173 7.70 4.40 6.61
C SER A 173 6.23 4.12 6.91
N ARG A 174 5.95 3.12 7.76
CA ARG A 174 4.59 2.67 8.13
C ARG A 174 4.24 2.94 9.59
N VAL A 175 5.25 3.00 10.47
CA VAL A 175 5.06 3.19 11.92
C VAL A 175 5.76 4.48 12.34
N ALA A 176 4.98 5.44 12.84
CA ALA A 176 5.54 6.70 13.32
C ALA A 176 6.40 6.46 14.57
N ASP A 177 7.50 7.20 14.67
CA ASP A 177 8.48 7.08 15.75
C ASP A 177 9.00 5.65 15.98
N TYR A 178 9.11 4.86 14.89
CA TYR A 178 9.56 3.48 14.96
C TYR A 178 10.91 3.34 15.68
N SER A 179 10.94 2.45 16.68
CA SER A 179 12.17 2.04 17.35
C SER A 179 12.30 0.53 17.34
N CYS A 180 13.54 0.04 17.30
CA CYS A 180 13.87 -1.39 17.34
C CYS A 180 13.26 -2.11 18.56
N ALA A 181 13.02 -1.38 19.66
CA ALA A 181 12.42 -1.93 20.87
C ALA A 181 10.99 -2.45 20.64
N LEU A 182 10.22 -1.83 19.75
CA LEU A 182 8.86 -2.27 19.43
C LEU A 182 8.86 -3.67 18.80
N LEU A 183 9.80 -3.93 17.89
CA LEU A 183 9.92 -5.24 17.24
C LEU A 183 10.56 -6.26 18.18
N ASP A 184 11.50 -5.84 19.02
CA ASP A 184 12.07 -6.70 20.05
C ASP A 184 11.01 -7.14 21.06
N GLU A 185 10.07 -6.27 21.44
CA GLU A 185 8.94 -6.61 22.32
C GLU A 185 8.07 -7.71 21.71
N LEU A 186 7.65 -7.57 20.45
CA LEU A 186 6.81 -8.56 19.75
C LEU A 186 7.52 -9.89 19.49
N THR A 187 8.84 -9.87 19.27
CA THR A 187 9.62 -11.10 19.06
C THR A 187 9.93 -11.82 20.37
N LEU A 188 10.17 -11.07 21.45
CA LEU A 188 10.37 -11.62 22.78
C LEU A 188 9.07 -12.15 23.40
N SER A 189 7.91 -11.54 23.12
CA SER A 189 6.60 -12.04 23.55
C SER A 189 6.18 -13.30 22.79
N GLY A 190 6.80 -13.56 21.64
CA GLY A 190 6.47 -14.67 20.76
C GLY A 190 5.24 -14.41 19.88
N GLU A 191 4.74 -13.17 19.81
CA GLU A 191 3.64 -12.79 18.92
C GLU A 191 4.10 -12.71 17.46
N VAL A 192 5.34 -12.30 17.24
CA VAL A 192 5.97 -12.22 15.91
C VAL A 192 7.19 -13.12 15.84
N LEU A 193 7.27 -13.91 14.78
CA LEU A 193 8.45 -14.71 14.46
C LEU A 193 9.17 -14.12 13.24
N TRP A 194 10.46 -14.40 13.14
CA TRP A 194 11.26 -14.05 11.97
C TRP A 194 12.13 -15.21 11.49
N THR A 195 12.41 -15.27 10.20
CA THR A 195 13.33 -16.26 9.62
C THR A 195 14.16 -15.63 8.52
N GLY A 196 15.31 -16.22 8.20
CA GLY A 196 16.04 -15.87 6.98
C GLY A 196 15.42 -16.52 5.75
N ALA A 197 15.63 -15.92 4.59
CA ALA A 197 15.12 -16.39 3.29
C ALA A 197 16.19 -16.23 2.18
N GLY A 198 17.45 -16.48 2.53
CA GLY A 198 18.61 -16.40 1.65
C GLY A 198 19.58 -15.28 2.01
N ALA A 199 20.87 -15.55 1.79
CA ALA A 199 21.95 -14.59 2.04
C ALA A 199 22.10 -13.57 0.90
N LEU A 200 22.59 -12.37 1.23
CA LEU A 200 22.98 -11.32 0.29
C LEU A 200 24.45 -10.94 0.51
N ALA A 201 25.07 -10.35 -0.51
CA ALA A 201 26.45 -9.90 -0.40
C ALA A 201 26.63 -8.81 0.67
N GLY A 202 27.67 -8.97 1.50
CA GLY A 202 28.11 -7.97 2.47
C GLY A 202 27.45 -8.06 3.84
N ASN A 203 27.23 -9.27 4.37
CA ASN A 203 26.59 -9.55 5.67
C ASN A 203 25.10 -9.15 5.75
N ASP A 204 24.45 -8.98 4.61
CA ASP A 204 23.01 -8.75 4.51
C ASP A 204 22.30 -10.04 4.13
N GLY A 205 20.97 -10.06 4.22
CA GLY A 205 20.17 -11.23 3.88
C GLY A 205 18.71 -10.85 3.71
N TRP A 206 17.92 -11.77 3.16
CA TRP A 206 16.47 -11.65 3.17
C TRP A 206 15.95 -12.18 4.49
N VAL A 207 15.04 -11.43 5.10
CA VAL A 207 14.31 -11.83 6.30
C VAL A 207 12.82 -11.79 6.02
N VAL A 208 12.10 -12.70 6.66
CA VAL A 208 10.64 -12.78 6.62
C VAL A 208 10.14 -12.59 8.04
N LEU A 209 9.12 -11.75 8.21
CA LEU A 209 8.37 -11.64 9.46
C LEU A 209 7.00 -12.29 9.26
N ALA A 210 6.43 -12.87 10.30
CA ALA A 210 5.02 -13.21 10.35
C ALA A 210 4.54 -13.26 11.80
N PRO A 211 3.24 -12.97 12.06
CA PRO A 211 2.61 -13.36 13.31
C PRO A 211 2.80 -14.87 13.56
N ALA A 212 2.97 -15.28 14.81
CA ALA A 212 3.27 -16.68 15.16
C ALA A 212 2.22 -17.68 14.63
N GLU A 213 0.94 -17.28 14.60
CA GLU A 213 -0.15 -18.09 14.05
C GLU A 213 -0.07 -18.27 12.52
N LEU A 214 0.45 -17.26 11.81
CA LEU A 214 0.61 -17.32 10.35
C LEU A 214 1.95 -17.95 9.94
N ALA A 215 2.94 -17.96 10.82
CA ALA A 215 4.29 -18.40 10.51
C ALA A 215 4.35 -19.78 9.84
N PRO A 216 3.68 -20.84 10.33
CA PRO A 216 3.67 -22.16 9.67
C PRO A 216 3.06 -22.15 8.26
N LEU A 217 2.20 -21.18 7.95
CA LEU A 217 1.45 -21.08 6.70
C LEU A 217 2.19 -20.27 5.63
N VAL A 218 2.82 -19.16 6.03
CA VAL A 218 3.35 -18.15 5.11
C VAL A 218 4.87 -18.08 5.07
N MET A 219 5.56 -18.55 6.12
CA MET A 219 7.02 -18.60 6.08
C MET A 219 7.47 -19.68 5.10
N ARG A 220 8.50 -19.34 4.33
CA ARG A 220 9.09 -20.23 3.33
C ARG A 220 10.11 -21.13 4.00
N PRO A 221 10.02 -22.45 3.82
CA PRO A 221 11.19 -23.27 3.64
C PRO A 221 11.62 -23.26 2.17
N ASP A 222 12.93 -23.34 1.99
CA ASP A 222 13.73 -23.68 0.81
C ASP A 222 13.05 -23.54 -0.55
N ASP A 223 13.46 -22.52 -1.30
CA ASP A 223 13.24 -22.46 -2.74
C ASP A 223 14.16 -23.50 -3.40
N PRO A 224 13.65 -24.58 -4.02
CA PRO A 224 14.50 -25.57 -4.70
C PRO A 224 15.32 -24.95 -5.84
N ASP A 225 14.87 -23.82 -6.38
CA ASP A 225 15.50 -23.08 -7.48
C ASP A 225 16.50 -22.01 -6.98
N SER A 226 16.66 -21.84 -5.67
CA SER A 226 17.83 -21.12 -5.13
C SER A 226 19.05 -22.02 -5.32
N ALA A 227 19.67 -21.87 -6.49
CA ALA A 227 20.93 -22.50 -6.89
C ALA A 227 22.00 -22.30 -5.80
N GLY A 228 22.07 -23.31 -4.95
CA GLY A 228 22.76 -23.39 -3.67
C GLY A 228 22.15 -24.57 -2.92
N THR A 229 22.09 -25.71 -3.61
CA THR A 229 22.21 -27.06 -3.04
C THR A 229 21.75 -27.15 -1.58
N ALA A 230 20.47 -27.47 -1.35
CA ALA A 230 20.02 -27.99 -0.06
C ALA A 230 20.85 -29.23 0.36
N ASP A 231 21.46 -29.92 -0.61
CA ASP A 231 22.44 -31.00 -0.42
C ASP A 231 23.87 -30.53 -0.02
N ASP A 232 24.24 -29.24 -0.16
CA ASP A 232 25.56 -28.69 0.28
C ASP A 232 25.52 -28.04 1.67
N VAL A 233 24.33 -27.66 2.18
CA VAL A 233 24.18 -27.09 3.53
C VAL A 233 24.21 -28.18 4.61
N ASP A 234 24.18 -29.46 4.21
CA ASP A 234 24.14 -30.57 5.14
C ASP A 234 25.56 -31.03 5.53
N GLY A 235 26.34 -30.11 6.07
CA GLY A 235 27.58 -30.42 6.77
C GLY A 235 27.30 -31.14 8.10
N ALA A 236 28.30 -31.87 8.61
CA ALA A 236 28.17 -32.59 9.88
C ALA A 236 27.96 -31.65 11.08
N LEU A 237 28.41 -30.40 10.97
CA LEU A 237 28.26 -29.38 12.00
C LEU A 237 26.83 -28.84 12.04
N GLU A 238 26.25 -28.54 10.88
CA GLU A 238 24.88 -28.07 10.70
C GLU A 238 23.87 -29.10 11.23
N ARG A 239 24.07 -30.38 10.92
CA ARG A 239 23.25 -31.47 11.48
C ARG A 239 23.34 -31.56 13.00
N SER A 240 24.54 -31.39 13.57
CA SER A 240 24.74 -31.37 15.02
C SER A 240 24.03 -30.17 15.68
N ILE A 241 24.12 -28.98 15.07
CA ILE A 241 23.40 -27.78 15.53
C ILE A 241 21.88 -28.00 15.53
N ARG A 242 21.33 -28.55 14.44
CA ARG A 242 19.90 -28.90 14.36
C ARG A 242 19.51 -29.89 15.45
N ALA A 243 20.30 -30.95 15.65
CA ALA A 243 20.07 -31.96 16.68
C ALA A 243 20.10 -31.35 18.09
N ALA A 244 21.00 -30.40 18.35
CA ALA A 244 21.13 -29.71 19.64
C ALA A 244 19.90 -28.85 20.01
N LEU A 245 19.11 -28.44 19.00
CA LEU A 245 17.91 -27.61 19.12
C LEU A 245 16.59 -28.39 18.96
N THR A 246 16.63 -29.72 19.08
CA THR A 246 15.43 -30.57 19.02
C THR A 246 14.53 -30.45 20.27
N GLY A 247 13.23 -30.69 20.11
CA GLY A 247 12.25 -30.75 21.20
C GLY A 247 11.82 -29.38 21.75
N ASP A 248 11.57 -28.41 20.86
CA ASP A 248 11.12 -27.04 21.17
C ASP A 248 12.07 -26.26 22.12
N GLN A 249 13.35 -26.61 22.09
CA GLN A 249 14.34 -25.96 22.94
C GLN A 249 14.91 -24.71 22.27
N ALA A 250 15.00 -23.63 23.06
CA ALA A 250 15.71 -22.42 22.69
C ALA A 250 16.96 -22.27 23.57
N LEU A 251 18.13 -22.14 22.96
CA LEU A 251 19.41 -22.08 23.67
C LEU A 251 20.14 -20.77 23.44
N PHE A 252 20.73 -20.21 24.50
CA PHE A 252 21.76 -19.19 24.34
C PHE A 252 23.00 -19.81 23.67
N TYR A 253 23.75 -18.98 22.93
CA TYR A 253 24.91 -19.42 22.15
C TYR A 253 25.89 -20.35 22.89
N ARG A 254 26.24 -20.06 24.15
CA ARG A 254 27.18 -20.90 24.91
C ARG A 254 26.60 -22.29 25.20
N GLY A 255 25.33 -22.38 25.55
CA GLY A 255 24.65 -23.67 25.73
C GLY A 255 24.52 -24.46 24.42
N LEU A 256 24.33 -23.77 23.29
CA LEU A 256 24.36 -24.39 21.96
C LEU A 256 25.76 -24.94 21.63
N ALA A 257 26.79 -24.12 21.80
CA ALA A 257 28.18 -24.52 21.52
C ALA A 257 28.62 -25.71 22.37
N ASP A 258 28.26 -25.75 23.66
CA ASP A 258 28.58 -26.87 24.54
C ASP A 258 27.91 -28.19 24.09
N ARG A 259 26.65 -28.13 23.61
CA ARG A 259 25.95 -29.31 23.08
C ARG A 259 26.49 -29.78 21.74
N VAL A 260 26.84 -28.84 20.86
CA VAL A 260 27.48 -29.14 19.59
C VAL A 260 28.84 -29.78 19.85
N ALA A 261 29.62 -29.25 20.79
CA ALA A 261 30.91 -29.82 21.18
C ALA A 261 30.80 -31.27 21.69
N ALA A 262 29.72 -31.59 22.40
CA ALA A 262 29.47 -32.94 22.91
C ALA A 262 29.10 -33.97 21.81
N THR A 263 28.58 -33.54 20.66
CA THR A 263 28.09 -34.43 19.59
C THR A 263 28.96 -34.42 18.34
N HIS A 264 29.52 -33.27 17.99
CA HIS A 264 30.35 -33.05 16.79
C HIS A 264 31.85 -33.06 17.09
N GLY A 265 32.26 -32.72 18.32
CA GLY A 265 33.65 -32.48 18.70
C GLY A 265 34.01 -30.99 18.74
N VAL A 266 35.29 -30.68 18.94
CA VAL A 266 35.74 -29.29 19.13
C VAL A 266 35.64 -28.50 17.82
N ALA A 267 34.71 -27.54 17.77
CA ALA A 267 34.60 -26.54 16.71
C ALA A 267 34.87 -25.14 17.28
N SER A 268 35.45 -24.26 16.46
CA SER A 268 35.72 -22.87 16.85
C SER A 268 34.43 -22.03 16.91
N ASP A 269 34.48 -20.92 17.66
CA ASP A 269 33.34 -19.99 17.75
C ASP A 269 32.95 -19.43 16.36
N ASP A 270 33.93 -19.23 15.47
CA ASP A 270 33.70 -18.72 14.12
C ASP A 270 33.04 -19.76 13.20
N GLU A 271 33.44 -21.03 13.29
CA GLU A 271 32.82 -22.13 12.53
C GLU A 271 31.36 -22.34 12.97
N ILE A 272 31.09 -22.37 14.27
CA ILE A 272 29.73 -22.51 14.79
C ILE A 272 28.89 -21.29 14.40
N SER A 273 29.44 -20.08 14.50
CA SER A 273 28.72 -18.87 14.10
C SER A 273 28.39 -18.88 12.60
N ALA A 274 29.34 -19.26 11.74
CA ALA A 274 29.11 -19.36 10.30
C ALA A 274 28.04 -20.41 9.97
N ALA A 275 28.08 -21.59 10.59
CA ALA A 275 27.10 -22.65 10.39
C ALA A 275 25.70 -22.24 10.87
N VAL A 276 25.59 -21.57 12.04
CA VAL A 276 24.29 -21.05 12.51
C VAL A 276 23.74 -20.02 11.51
N TRP A 277 24.56 -19.09 11.02
CA TRP A 277 24.10 -18.10 10.04
C TRP A 277 23.72 -18.73 8.69
N ALA A 278 24.43 -19.78 8.24
CA ALA A 278 24.02 -20.55 7.07
C ALA A 278 22.62 -21.17 7.26
N LEU A 279 22.37 -21.77 8.43
CA LEU A 279 21.08 -22.34 8.80
C LEU A 279 19.96 -21.30 8.95
N VAL A 280 20.28 -20.10 9.45
CA VAL A 280 19.35 -18.95 9.52
C VAL A 280 18.98 -18.49 8.13
N TRP A 281 19.96 -18.33 7.23
CA TRP A 281 19.69 -17.92 5.85
C TRP A 281 18.96 -18.99 5.05
N GLY A 282 19.12 -20.27 5.40
CA GLY A 282 18.28 -21.37 4.94
C GLY A 282 16.88 -21.41 5.57
N GLY A 283 16.52 -20.47 6.44
CA GLY A 283 15.17 -20.37 7.02
C GLY A 283 14.82 -21.46 8.02
N THR A 284 15.82 -22.13 8.59
CA THR A 284 15.59 -23.27 9.48
C THR A 284 15.90 -23.00 10.95
N LEU A 285 16.69 -21.96 11.24
CA LEU A 285 16.91 -21.44 12.57
C LEU A 285 16.38 -20.01 12.69
N THR A 286 15.93 -19.67 13.89
CA THR A 286 15.46 -18.34 14.28
C THR A 286 16.05 -17.92 15.63
N ASN A 287 15.77 -16.68 16.04
CA ASN A 287 16.16 -16.12 17.33
C ASN A 287 14.98 -15.37 17.97
N ASP A 288 14.96 -15.29 19.29
CA ASP A 288 13.95 -14.53 20.05
C ASP A 288 14.04 -12.99 19.89
N THR A 289 15.06 -12.47 19.20
CA THR A 289 15.19 -11.05 18.86
C THR A 289 15.81 -10.84 17.48
N LEU A 290 15.71 -9.62 16.93
CA LEU A 290 16.50 -9.20 15.75
C LEU A 290 17.88 -8.63 16.12
N ALA A 291 18.27 -8.60 17.40
CA ALA A 291 19.55 -8.05 17.83
C ALA A 291 20.77 -8.72 17.14
N PRO A 292 20.81 -10.04 16.93
CA PRO A 292 21.89 -10.70 16.17
C PRO A 292 22.00 -10.20 14.72
N VAL A 293 20.86 -10.00 14.04
CA VAL A 293 20.82 -9.48 12.66
C VAL A 293 21.39 -8.06 12.61
N ARG A 294 20.98 -7.20 13.55
CA ARG A 294 21.52 -5.84 13.66
C ARG A 294 23.03 -5.83 13.91
N ALA A 295 23.52 -6.73 14.76
CA ALA A 295 24.95 -6.87 15.04
C ALA A 295 25.73 -7.37 13.81
N LEU A 296 25.17 -8.31 13.05
CA LEU A 296 25.74 -8.81 11.79
C LEU A 296 25.80 -7.72 10.72
N LEU A 297 24.72 -6.93 10.57
CA LEU A 297 24.67 -5.82 9.63
C LEU A 297 25.67 -4.71 9.99
N GLY A 298 25.84 -4.45 11.30
CA GLY A 298 26.74 -3.43 11.83
C GLY A 298 28.22 -3.79 11.80
N SER A 299 28.57 -5.08 11.65
CA SER A 299 29.96 -5.53 11.50
C SER A 299 30.46 -5.40 10.05
N GLY A 300 29.56 -5.26 9.08
CA GLY A 300 29.89 -5.10 7.66
C GLY A 300 30.16 -3.63 7.27
N SER A 301 31.29 -3.37 6.61
CA SER A 301 31.59 -2.04 6.02
C SER A 301 30.79 -1.72 4.74
N ARG A 302 30.06 -2.70 4.17
CA ARG A 302 29.42 -2.60 2.83
C ARG A 302 27.91 -2.90 2.82
N THR A 303 27.28 -3.03 3.99
CA THR A 303 25.83 -3.12 4.10
C THR A 303 25.21 -1.79 3.68
N ALA A 304 24.29 -1.82 2.71
CA ALA A 304 23.53 -0.62 2.34
C ALA A 304 22.59 -0.25 3.50
N HIS A 305 22.41 1.02 3.83
CA HIS A 305 21.44 1.49 4.86
C HIS A 305 21.61 0.92 6.29
N ALA A 306 22.78 0.38 6.65
CA ALA A 306 23.01 -0.12 8.00
C ALA A 306 22.96 1.02 9.04
N ARG A 307 22.08 0.86 10.04
CA ARG A 307 22.07 1.72 11.23
C ARG A 307 23.31 1.41 12.08
N ARG A 308 23.91 2.47 12.65
CA ARG A 308 25.08 2.33 13.53
C ARG A 308 24.65 1.67 14.84
N PRO A 309 25.30 0.59 15.30
CA PRO A 309 24.93 -0.07 16.56
C PRO A 309 25.13 0.88 17.76
N ARG A 310 24.24 0.78 18.74
CA ARG A 310 24.41 1.43 20.05
C ARG A 310 25.65 0.84 20.73
N ALA A 311 26.45 1.70 21.35
CA ALA A 311 27.63 1.27 22.11
C ALA A 311 27.22 0.24 23.19
N PRO A 312 27.99 -0.85 23.37
CA PRO A 312 27.69 -1.84 24.38
C PRO A 312 27.67 -1.17 25.76
N ARG A 313 26.73 -1.59 26.62
CA ARG A 313 26.67 -1.14 28.01
C ARG A 313 27.96 -1.57 28.72
N SER A 314 28.80 -0.59 29.09
CA SER A 314 29.96 -0.82 29.94
C SER A 314 29.47 -1.42 31.27
N ARG A 315 29.91 -2.64 31.60
CA ARG A 315 29.73 -3.15 32.96
C ARG A 315 30.73 -2.41 33.83
N TYR A 316 30.24 -1.58 34.75
CA TYR A 316 31.05 -1.10 35.87
C TYR A 316 31.43 -2.32 36.72
N GLY A 317 32.68 -2.76 36.60
CA GLY A 317 33.23 -3.91 37.32
C GLY A 317 33.33 -3.65 38.81
N ARG A 318 32.21 -3.76 39.55
CA ARG A 318 32.22 -3.78 41.03
C ARG A 318 32.21 -5.18 41.63
N TYR A 319 32.02 -6.23 40.83
CA TYR A 319 31.83 -7.61 41.32
C TYR A 319 32.91 -8.59 40.84
N SER A 320 33.94 -8.13 40.13
CA SER A 320 35.04 -8.99 39.66
C SER A 320 35.95 -9.50 40.79
N GLY A 321 35.81 -8.96 42.01
CA GLY A 321 36.61 -9.33 43.20
C GLY A 321 35.93 -10.32 44.15
N LEU A 322 34.71 -10.78 43.86
CA LEU A 322 33.96 -11.74 44.69
C LEU A 322 34.09 -13.19 44.20
N ALA A 323 35.00 -13.46 43.26
CA ALA A 323 35.29 -14.82 42.83
C ALA A 323 35.95 -15.59 44.00
N ALA A 324 35.23 -16.59 44.53
CA ALA A 324 35.71 -17.47 45.58
C ALA A 324 37.04 -18.16 45.16
N PRO A 325 37.98 -18.41 46.10
CA PRO A 325 39.16 -19.20 45.84
C PRO A 325 38.71 -20.65 45.60
N GLY A 326 38.56 -21.02 44.32
CA GLY A 326 37.85 -22.23 43.89
C GLY A 326 37.28 -22.19 42.47
N GLY A 327 37.36 -21.04 41.78
CA GLY A 327 37.43 -20.97 40.32
C GLY A 327 36.16 -21.34 39.56
N SER A 328 35.15 -20.45 39.56
CA SER A 328 34.21 -20.45 38.43
C SER A 328 34.98 -20.08 37.17
N PRO A 329 34.88 -20.85 36.07
CA PRO A 329 35.60 -20.52 34.84
C PRO A 329 35.19 -19.13 34.34
N PRO A 330 36.10 -18.37 33.72
CA PRO A 330 35.79 -17.06 33.17
C PRO A 330 34.60 -17.19 32.20
N VAL A 331 33.56 -16.39 32.40
CA VAL A 331 32.41 -16.34 31.51
C VAL A 331 32.89 -15.90 30.12
N ARG A 332 32.98 -16.84 29.18
CA ARG A 332 33.41 -16.56 27.82
C ARG A 332 32.36 -15.70 27.12
N PRO A 333 32.67 -14.45 26.72
CA PRO A 333 31.68 -13.56 26.12
C PRO A 333 31.24 -14.12 24.77
N SER A 334 29.93 -14.20 24.51
CA SER A 334 29.42 -14.61 23.20
C SER A 334 29.73 -13.56 22.13
N PRO A 335 29.94 -13.95 20.87
CA PRO A 335 30.01 -13.00 19.76
C PRO A 335 28.76 -12.11 19.69
N PRO A 336 28.87 -10.82 19.36
CA PRO A 336 27.71 -9.91 19.30
C PRO A 336 26.60 -10.37 18.35
N ALA A 337 26.97 -10.98 17.21
CA ALA A 337 26.05 -11.57 16.23
C ALA A 337 25.47 -12.93 16.66
N MET A 338 25.76 -13.38 17.89
CA MET A 338 25.27 -14.63 18.48
C MET A 338 24.45 -14.41 19.75
N GLY A 339 23.95 -13.18 19.98
CA GLY A 339 23.07 -12.85 21.11
C GLY A 339 21.70 -13.55 21.05
N GLY A 340 20.94 -13.47 22.14
CA GLY A 340 19.59 -14.05 22.22
C GLY A 340 19.56 -15.57 22.32
N ARG A 341 18.36 -16.14 22.26
CA ARG A 341 18.11 -17.58 22.25
C ARG A 341 17.82 -18.05 20.83
N TRP A 342 18.58 -19.05 20.40
CA TRP A 342 18.46 -19.69 19.10
C TRP A 342 17.53 -20.91 19.22
N SER A 343 16.63 -21.06 18.27
CA SER A 343 15.70 -22.19 18.20
C SER A 343 15.49 -22.62 16.75
N ALA A 344 14.98 -23.84 16.57
CA ALA A 344 14.47 -24.25 15.27
C ALA A 344 13.25 -23.40 14.87
N THR A 345 13.08 -23.17 13.57
CA THR A 345 11.88 -22.54 13.02
C THR A 345 10.69 -23.50 13.17
N PRO A 346 9.45 -23.00 13.42
CA PRO A 346 8.28 -23.85 13.50
C PRO A 346 8.12 -24.73 12.25
N PRO A 347 7.64 -25.99 12.41
CA PRO A 347 7.38 -26.84 11.27
C PRO A 347 6.33 -26.20 10.36
N ARG A 348 6.55 -26.27 9.05
CA ARG A 348 5.60 -25.75 8.05
C ARG A 348 4.30 -26.56 8.11
N GLU A 349 3.17 -25.89 7.92
CA GLU A 349 1.88 -26.55 7.65
C GLU A 349 2.03 -27.46 6.42
N SER A 350 1.59 -28.71 6.53
CA SER A 350 1.73 -29.73 5.49
C SER A 350 0.63 -29.65 4.44
N ASP A 351 -0.58 -29.20 4.81
CA ASP A 351 -1.71 -29.06 3.89
C ASP A 351 -1.50 -27.89 2.89
N PRO A 352 -1.32 -28.16 1.59
CA PRO A 352 -1.16 -27.11 0.58
C PRO A 352 -2.39 -26.19 0.46
N THR A 353 -3.59 -26.68 0.78
CA THR A 353 -4.84 -25.93 0.69
C THR A 353 -4.88 -24.82 1.74
N ARG A 354 -4.52 -25.13 2.99
CA ARG A 354 -4.40 -24.15 4.08
C ARG A 354 -3.37 -23.08 3.76
N ARG A 355 -2.23 -23.46 3.19
CA ARG A 355 -1.19 -22.50 2.77
C ARG A 355 -1.66 -21.60 1.63
N ALA A 356 -2.33 -22.16 0.63
CA ALA A 356 -2.88 -21.38 -0.48
C ALA A 356 -3.95 -20.39 -0.01
N LEU A 357 -4.79 -20.81 0.95
CA LEU A 357 -5.79 -19.94 1.60
C LEU A 357 -5.11 -18.76 2.32
N ALA A 358 -4.18 -19.06 3.22
CA ALA A 358 -3.44 -18.03 3.97
C ALA A 358 -2.66 -17.08 3.05
N ALA A 359 -2.02 -17.60 2.00
CA ALA A 359 -1.32 -16.79 1.02
C ALA A 359 -2.28 -15.85 0.27
N ALA A 360 -3.47 -16.32 -0.13
CA ALA A 360 -4.47 -15.48 -0.79
C ALA A 360 -5.02 -14.39 0.15
N ASP A 361 -5.29 -14.73 1.40
CA ASP A 361 -5.79 -13.77 2.40
C ASP A 361 -4.74 -12.69 2.71
N VAL A 362 -3.47 -13.07 2.89
CA VAL A 362 -2.36 -12.12 3.09
C VAL A 362 -2.15 -11.24 1.85
N LEU A 363 -2.25 -11.78 0.64
CA LEU A 363 -2.13 -10.99 -0.59
C LEU A 363 -3.27 -9.96 -0.72
N LEU A 364 -4.50 -10.36 -0.38
CA LEU A 364 -5.67 -9.47 -0.39
C LEU A 364 -5.52 -8.37 0.68
N ASP A 365 -5.10 -8.72 1.90
CA ASP A 365 -4.88 -7.74 2.96
C ASP A 365 -3.74 -6.77 2.65
N ARG A 366 -2.65 -7.27 2.05
CA ARG A 366 -1.47 -6.46 1.72
C ARG A 366 -1.67 -5.50 0.56
N TYR A 367 -2.28 -5.98 -0.52
CA TYR A 367 -2.40 -5.17 -1.73
C TYR A 367 -3.76 -4.51 -1.88
N GLY A 368 -4.81 -5.04 -1.26
CA GLY A 368 -6.20 -4.65 -1.52
C GLY A 368 -6.69 -5.06 -2.92
N LEU A 369 -5.82 -4.99 -3.93
CA LEU A 369 -5.99 -5.43 -5.31
C LEU A 369 -4.86 -6.40 -5.69
N VAL A 370 -5.20 -7.68 -5.84
CA VAL A 370 -4.27 -8.73 -6.27
C VAL A 370 -4.28 -8.84 -7.79
N THR A 371 -3.09 -8.69 -8.39
CA THR A 371 -2.84 -8.87 -9.82
C THR A 371 -1.82 -10.00 -10.02
N ARG A 372 -1.69 -10.50 -11.26
CA ARG A 372 -0.62 -11.47 -11.57
C ARG A 372 0.78 -10.89 -11.27
N GLY A 373 0.99 -9.61 -11.53
CA GLY A 373 2.26 -8.93 -11.28
C GLY A 373 2.59 -8.81 -9.79
N SER A 374 1.58 -8.55 -8.94
CA SER A 374 1.75 -8.54 -7.48
C SER A 374 2.23 -9.91 -6.96
N VAL A 375 1.59 -10.99 -7.42
CA VAL A 375 1.95 -12.36 -7.01
C VAL A 375 3.33 -12.79 -7.53
N ALA A 376 3.65 -12.44 -8.78
CA ALA A 376 4.96 -12.71 -9.36
C ALA A 376 6.07 -11.93 -8.65
N GLY A 377 5.82 -10.66 -8.30
CA GLY A 377 6.77 -9.80 -7.60
C GLY A 377 7.16 -10.33 -6.21
N GLU A 378 6.24 -11.01 -5.53
CA GLU A 378 6.53 -11.65 -4.24
C GLU A 378 7.22 -13.02 -4.39
N ARG A 379 7.23 -13.65 -5.57
CA ARG A 379 7.69 -15.04 -5.78
C ARG A 379 6.88 -16.06 -4.97
N VAL A 380 5.56 -15.94 -4.97
CA VAL A 380 4.66 -16.92 -4.33
C VAL A 380 4.86 -18.30 -4.98
N GLN A 381 4.97 -19.34 -4.15
CA GLN A 381 5.17 -20.72 -4.60
C GLN A 381 3.98 -21.16 -5.49
N GLY A 382 4.27 -21.64 -6.70
CA GLY A 382 3.25 -21.99 -7.70
C GLY A 382 2.58 -20.77 -8.39
N GLY A 383 3.03 -19.56 -8.08
CA GLY A 383 2.61 -18.31 -8.71
C GLY A 383 1.10 -18.03 -8.58
N PHE A 384 0.56 -17.28 -9.54
CA PHE A 384 -0.86 -16.90 -9.53
C PHE A 384 -1.80 -18.10 -9.64
N ALA A 385 -1.38 -19.18 -10.30
CA ALA A 385 -2.19 -20.39 -10.45
C ALA A 385 -2.50 -21.08 -9.11
N ALA A 386 -1.58 -21.02 -8.15
CA ALA A 386 -1.75 -21.61 -6.83
C ALA A 386 -2.83 -20.91 -5.99
N VAL A 387 -2.94 -19.57 -6.10
CA VAL A 387 -3.90 -18.76 -5.32
C VAL A 387 -5.22 -18.51 -6.05
N TYR A 388 -5.27 -18.70 -7.38
CA TYR A 388 -6.46 -18.41 -8.19
C TYR A 388 -7.72 -19.16 -7.76
N PRO A 389 -7.72 -20.47 -7.45
CA PRO A 389 -8.92 -21.18 -7.00
C PRO A 389 -9.50 -20.58 -5.72
N VAL A 390 -8.63 -20.15 -4.79
CA VAL A 390 -9.05 -19.50 -3.54
C VAL A 390 -9.65 -18.13 -3.81
N LEU A 391 -8.99 -17.31 -4.63
CA LEU A 391 -9.50 -15.99 -5.01
C LEU A 391 -10.85 -16.08 -5.75
N LYS A 392 -11.01 -17.10 -6.59
CA LYS A 392 -12.29 -17.40 -7.25
C LYS A 392 -13.38 -17.79 -6.24
N SER A 393 -13.07 -18.64 -5.26
CA SER A 393 -14.02 -18.97 -4.18
C SER A 393 -14.37 -17.74 -3.31
N ALA A 394 -13.40 -16.85 -3.07
CA ALA A 394 -13.62 -15.58 -2.40
C ALA A 394 -14.55 -14.64 -3.19
N GLU A 395 -14.48 -14.67 -4.53
CA GLU A 395 -15.43 -13.98 -5.40
C GLU A 395 -16.84 -14.60 -5.31
N GLU A 396 -16.95 -15.92 -5.46
CA GLU A 396 -18.25 -16.63 -5.41
C GLU A 396 -18.99 -16.41 -4.08
N SER A 397 -18.24 -16.22 -2.98
CA SER A 397 -18.79 -15.91 -1.65
C SER A 397 -18.92 -14.41 -1.35
N GLY A 398 -18.58 -13.53 -2.29
CA GLY A 398 -18.71 -12.07 -2.16
C GLY A 398 -17.66 -11.38 -1.28
N ARG A 399 -16.65 -12.11 -0.79
CA ARG A 399 -15.52 -11.56 -0.01
C ARG A 399 -14.54 -10.75 -0.86
N ALA A 400 -14.41 -11.11 -2.13
CA ALA A 400 -13.64 -10.36 -3.12
C ALA A 400 -14.50 -10.03 -4.35
N ARG A 401 -14.08 -9.02 -5.11
CA ARG A 401 -14.64 -8.70 -6.42
C ARG A 401 -13.60 -9.00 -7.48
N ARG A 402 -14.01 -9.73 -8.52
CA ARG A 402 -13.19 -9.94 -9.72
C ARG A 402 -13.57 -8.94 -10.78
N GLY A 403 -12.59 -8.35 -11.45
CA GLY A 403 -12.87 -7.37 -12.50
C GLY A 403 -11.62 -6.84 -13.20
N TYR A 404 -11.85 -5.88 -14.08
CA TYR A 404 -10.81 -5.08 -14.71
C TYR A 404 -10.78 -3.72 -14.02
N PHE A 405 -10.00 -3.61 -12.94
CA PHE A 405 -9.98 -2.41 -12.11
C PHE A 405 -8.91 -1.41 -12.53
N VAL A 406 -7.77 -1.89 -13.03
CA VAL A 406 -6.64 -1.06 -13.46
C VAL A 406 -6.29 -1.35 -14.91
N ASP A 407 -6.01 -0.28 -15.66
CA ASP A 407 -5.64 -0.36 -17.06
C ASP A 407 -4.29 -1.05 -17.31
N GLY A 408 -4.23 -1.85 -18.36
CA GLY A 408 -3.00 -2.51 -18.82
C GLY A 408 -2.57 -3.74 -18.01
N LEU A 409 -3.27 -4.08 -16.92
CA LEU A 409 -2.92 -5.22 -16.04
C LEU A 409 -3.70 -6.51 -16.33
N GLY A 410 -4.53 -6.51 -17.39
CA GLY A 410 -5.35 -7.64 -17.81
C GLY A 410 -6.55 -7.92 -16.90
N ALA A 411 -7.44 -8.82 -17.32
CA ALA A 411 -8.77 -9.01 -16.70
C ALA A 411 -8.81 -9.91 -15.43
N ALA A 412 -7.68 -10.48 -15.01
CA ALA A 412 -7.63 -11.36 -13.85
C ALA A 412 -7.13 -10.60 -12.62
N GLN A 413 -7.96 -9.68 -12.12
CA GLN A 413 -7.69 -8.89 -10.92
C GLN A 413 -8.77 -9.18 -9.86
N PHE A 414 -8.34 -9.32 -8.61
CA PHE A 414 -9.22 -9.58 -7.47
C PHE A 414 -9.02 -8.48 -6.43
N ALA A 415 -10.08 -7.83 -6.01
CA ALA A 415 -10.01 -6.73 -5.06
C ALA A 415 -10.94 -6.95 -3.87
N LEU A 416 -10.52 -6.51 -2.69
CA LEU A 416 -11.44 -6.32 -1.58
C LEU A 416 -12.45 -5.22 -1.95
N PRO A 417 -13.74 -5.33 -1.59
CA PRO A 417 -14.74 -4.32 -1.93
C PRO A 417 -14.32 -2.89 -1.55
N GLY A 418 -13.82 -2.69 -0.33
CA GLY A 418 -13.34 -1.38 0.14
C GLY A 418 -12.01 -0.91 -0.48
N ALA A 419 -11.24 -1.81 -1.12
CA ALA A 419 -10.04 -1.44 -1.88
C ALA A 419 -10.39 -0.80 -3.21
N VAL A 420 -11.45 -1.28 -3.89
CA VAL A 420 -11.92 -0.70 -5.17
C VAL A 420 -12.33 0.75 -5.00
N ASP A 421 -13.07 1.07 -3.94
CA ASP A 421 -13.56 2.43 -3.69
C ASP A 421 -12.40 3.40 -3.39
N ARG A 422 -11.41 2.95 -2.61
CA ARG A 422 -10.20 3.73 -2.34
C ARG A 422 -9.33 3.91 -3.58
N LEU A 423 -9.13 2.86 -4.37
CA LEU A 423 -8.41 2.94 -5.65
C LEU A 423 -9.03 3.97 -6.60
N ARG A 424 -10.37 4.03 -6.67
CA ARG A 424 -11.09 5.03 -7.46
C ARG A 424 -10.99 6.45 -6.90
N ALA A 425 -10.87 6.59 -5.58
CA ALA A 425 -10.60 7.90 -4.98
C ALA A 425 -9.23 8.43 -5.42
N GLU A 426 -8.23 7.56 -5.55
CA GLU A 426 -6.89 7.91 -6.05
C GLU A 426 -6.86 8.25 -7.54
N ALA A 427 -7.87 7.83 -8.31
CA ALA A 427 -8.02 8.14 -9.73
C ALA A 427 -8.72 9.49 -10.00
N ARG A 428 -9.17 10.20 -8.95
CA ARG A 428 -9.79 11.52 -9.12
C ARG A 428 -8.76 12.55 -9.61
N PRO A 429 -9.21 13.58 -10.37
CA PRO A 429 -8.38 14.72 -10.72
C PRO A 429 -7.66 15.31 -9.49
N ALA A 430 -6.44 15.82 -9.70
CA ALA A 430 -5.55 16.27 -8.63
C ALA A 430 -6.15 17.40 -7.77
N ASP A 431 -6.99 18.26 -8.35
CA ASP A 431 -7.71 19.34 -7.66
C ASP A 431 -8.82 18.84 -6.72
N LEU A 432 -9.30 17.61 -6.93
CA LEU A 432 -10.38 16.98 -6.16
C LEU A 432 -9.87 15.86 -5.22
N ARG A 433 -8.55 15.68 -5.14
CA ARG A 433 -7.88 14.64 -4.36
C ARG A 433 -6.96 15.26 -3.30
N GLU A 434 -6.76 14.57 -2.19
CA GLU A 434 -5.75 14.97 -1.22
C GLU A 434 -4.34 14.85 -1.84
N PRO A 435 -3.44 15.84 -1.66
CA PRO A 435 -2.10 15.76 -2.20
C PRO A 435 -1.38 14.50 -1.70
N SER A 436 -0.87 13.69 -2.62
CA SER A 436 -0.06 12.52 -2.26
C SER A 436 1.34 12.98 -1.86
N PRO A 437 1.89 12.51 -0.73
CA PRO A 437 3.26 12.83 -0.34
C PRO A 437 4.26 12.25 -1.36
N THR A 438 5.41 12.89 -1.50
CA THR A 438 6.54 12.28 -2.23
C THR A 438 7.15 11.19 -1.36
N LEU A 439 7.31 9.99 -1.92
CA LEU A 439 7.73 8.80 -1.18
C LEU A 439 9.12 8.33 -1.62
N VAL A 440 9.98 8.02 -0.65
CA VAL A 440 11.24 7.30 -0.88
C VAL A 440 11.09 5.89 -0.34
N LEU A 441 11.07 4.89 -1.22
CA LEU A 441 10.85 3.49 -0.86
C LEU A 441 12.08 2.65 -1.23
N ALA A 442 12.34 1.58 -0.46
CA ALA A 442 13.22 0.54 -0.96
C ALA A 442 12.61 -0.09 -2.21
N ALA A 443 13.41 -0.35 -3.25
CA ALA A 443 12.89 -0.92 -4.50
C ALA A 443 12.23 -2.30 -4.30
N THR A 444 12.61 -3.01 -3.24
CA THR A 444 12.07 -4.31 -2.82
C THR A 444 10.82 -4.21 -1.95
N ASP A 445 10.47 -3.02 -1.45
CA ASP A 445 9.32 -2.82 -0.58
C ASP A 445 8.01 -3.21 -1.31
N PRO A 446 7.09 -4.00 -0.72
CA PRO A 446 5.80 -4.32 -1.31
C PRO A 446 4.91 -3.10 -1.62
N ALA A 447 5.17 -1.95 -0.99
CA ALA A 447 4.48 -0.70 -1.29
C ALA A 447 4.88 -0.11 -2.66
N ASN A 448 6.05 -0.48 -3.20
CA ASN A 448 6.46 -0.04 -4.53
C ASN A 448 5.69 -0.84 -5.61
N PRO A 449 4.84 -0.23 -6.44
CA PRO A 449 4.13 -0.96 -7.50
C PRO A 449 5.04 -1.31 -8.69
N TYR A 450 6.14 -0.57 -8.89
CA TYR A 450 7.00 -0.66 -10.06
C TYR A 450 7.96 -1.85 -10.00
N GLY A 451 8.17 -2.46 -11.17
CA GLY A 451 8.89 -3.72 -11.30
C GLY A 451 8.15 -4.93 -10.75
N ALA A 452 6.86 -4.79 -10.41
CA ALA A 452 5.98 -5.84 -9.93
C ALA A 452 4.62 -5.80 -10.66
N ALA A 453 3.64 -5.08 -10.10
CA ALA A 453 2.35 -4.88 -10.76
C ALA A 453 2.47 -3.94 -11.97
N LEU A 454 3.29 -2.89 -11.86
CA LEU A 454 3.54 -1.93 -12.92
C LEU A 454 4.93 -2.15 -13.53
N ALA A 455 5.04 -1.97 -14.84
CA ALA A 455 6.34 -1.91 -15.51
C ALA A 455 7.10 -0.64 -15.12
N TRP A 456 8.43 -0.71 -15.10
CA TRP A 456 9.26 0.49 -14.94
C TRP A 456 8.98 1.49 -16.08
N PRO A 457 8.97 2.81 -15.81
CA PRO A 457 8.84 3.80 -16.87
C PRO A 457 9.97 3.67 -17.89
N ALA A 458 9.69 4.03 -19.13
CA ALA A 458 10.74 4.20 -20.13
C ALA A 458 11.58 5.42 -19.74
N ALA A 459 12.91 5.25 -19.69
CA ALA A 459 13.81 6.39 -19.57
C ALA A 459 13.72 7.27 -20.84
N PRO A 460 13.88 8.59 -20.73
CA PRO A 460 14.03 9.45 -21.90
C PRO A 460 15.14 8.91 -22.82
N PRO A 461 14.94 8.93 -24.16
CA PRO A 461 15.98 8.48 -25.08
C PRO A 461 17.19 9.41 -25.01
N ALA A 462 18.26 8.96 -24.34
CA ALA A 462 19.54 9.65 -24.33
C ALA A 462 20.33 9.31 -25.61
N GLU A 463 20.56 10.30 -26.47
CA GLU A 463 21.42 10.15 -27.65
C GLU A 463 22.84 9.71 -27.24
N GLY A 464 23.33 8.60 -27.80
CA GLY A 464 24.70 8.12 -27.60
C GLY A 464 24.96 7.34 -26.30
N ALA A 465 23.95 7.09 -25.47
CA ALA A 465 24.13 6.29 -24.25
C ALA A 465 24.23 4.78 -24.58
N ARG A 466 25.38 4.17 -24.24
CA ARG A 466 25.48 2.70 -24.11
C ARG A 466 24.38 2.24 -23.16
N ARG A 467 23.68 1.13 -23.45
CA ARG A 467 22.60 0.56 -22.60
C ARG A 467 22.96 0.76 -21.12
N GLY A 468 22.34 1.76 -20.50
CA GLY A 468 22.57 2.10 -19.11
C GLY A 468 22.08 1.00 -18.19
N HIS A 469 22.32 1.14 -16.89
CA HIS A 469 21.75 0.25 -15.91
C HIS A 469 20.21 0.26 -16.00
N GLN A 470 19.60 -0.92 -15.86
CA GLN A 470 18.16 -1.06 -15.88
C GLN A 470 17.61 -1.12 -14.45
N PRO A 471 16.48 -0.45 -14.18
CA PRO A 471 15.85 -0.49 -12.88
C PRO A 471 15.39 -1.91 -12.55
N ALA A 472 15.59 -2.31 -11.30
CA ALA A 472 15.20 -3.63 -10.80
C ALA A 472 14.93 -3.58 -9.30
N ARG A 473 14.06 -4.49 -8.82
CA ARG A 473 13.77 -4.68 -7.39
C ARG A 473 14.93 -5.39 -6.70
N LYS A 474 16.01 -4.65 -6.42
CA LYS A 474 17.25 -5.16 -5.81
C LYS A 474 17.42 -4.59 -4.41
N ALA A 475 17.96 -5.41 -3.50
CA ALA A 475 18.31 -4.96 -2.15
C ALA A 475 19.29 -3.78 -2.18
N GLY A 476 18.98 -2.74 -1.40
CA GLY A 476 19.75 -1.50 -1.32
C GLY A 476 19.51 -0.49 -2.45
N ALA A 477 18.65 -0.79 -3.43
CA ALA A 477 18.16 0.20 -4.39
C ALA A 477 16.92 0.91 -3.84
N LEU A 478 16.69 2.16 -4.27
CA LEU A 478 15.56 2.99 -3.85
C LEU A 478 14.76 3.45 -5.06
N VAL A 479 13.49 3.78 -4.83
CA VAL A 479 12.61 4.46 -5.79
C VAL A 479 12.02 5.69 -5.13
N VAL A 480 11.85 6.75 -5.92
CA VAL A 480 11.17 7.98 -5.49
C VAL A 480 9.90 8.14 -6.31
N LEU A 481 8.77 8.18 -5.62
CA LEU A 481 7.44 8.33 -6.22
C LEU A 481 6.91 9.73 -5.96
N VAL A 482 6.53 10.45 -7.01
CA VAL A 482 5.87 11.77 -6.93
C VAL A 482 4.48 11.61 -7.56
N ASP A 483 3.45 11.81 -6.75
CA ASP A 483 2.04 11.65 -7.14
C ASP A 483 1.73 10.30 -7.85
N GLY A 484 2.41 9.23 -7.43
CA GLY A 484 2.30 7.89 -8.02
C GLY A 484 3.20 7.64 -9.23
N GLY A 485 3.80 8.67 -9.84
CA GLY A 485 4.81 8.51 -10.88
C GLY A 485 6.18 8.14 -10.30
N CYS A 486 6.86 7.13 -10.85
CA CYS A 486 8.27 6.87 -10.53
C CYS A 486 9.16 7.90 -11.22
N VAL A 487 9.79 8.77 -10.42
CA VAL A 487 10.61 9.89 -10.93
C VAL A 487 12.10 9.54 -10.91
N ILE A 488 12.57 8.97 -9.79
CA ILE A 488 13.98 8.63 -9.60
C ILE A 488 14.11 7.17 -9.17
N TYR A 489 15.05 6.45 -9.78
CA TYR A 489 15.57 5.19 -9.27
C TYR A 489 17.01 5.38 -8.79
N VAL A 490 17.31 4.98 -7.56
CA VAL A 490 18.65 5.04 -6.99
C VAL A 490 19.21 3.62 -6.93
N GLU A 491 20.37 3.40 -7.56
CA GLU A 491 21.01 2.09 -7.49
C GLU A 491 21.57 1.75 -6.11
N ARG A 492 21.87 0.46 -5.93
CA ARG A 492 22.56 -0.04 -4.73
C ARG A 492 23.85 0.76 -4.48
N GLY A 493 23.92 1.38 -3.30
CA GLY A 493 25.08 2.17 -2.88
C GLY A 493 25.03 3.65 -3.29
N GLY A 494 24.00 4.08 -4.01
CA GLY A 494 23.68 5.50 -4.21
C GLY A 494 24.52 6.26 -5.23
N ARG A 495 25.48 5.60 -5.91
CA ARG A 495 26.40 6.25 -6.86
C ARG A 495 25.78 6.59 -8.21
N THR A 496 24.79 5.82 -8.64
CA THR A 496 24.16 5.98 -9.94
C THR A 496 22.66 6.14 -9.74
N LEU A 497 22.09 7.13 -10.41
CA LEU A 497 20.64 7.38 -10.45
C LEU A 497 20.13 7.20 -11.88
N LEU A 498 18.84 6.88 -12.00
CA LEU A 498 18.07 6.98 -13.23
C LEU A 498 16.93 7.98 -13.02
N SER A 499 16.77 8.92 -13.94
CA SER A 499 15.65 9.85 -14.04
C SER A 499 14.66 9.30 -15.08
N PHE A 500 13.38 9.31 -14.75
CA PHE A 500 12.32 8.96 -15.72
C PHE A 500 11.60 10.20 -16.28
N THR A 501 12.04 11.40 -15.89
CA THR A 501 11.52 12.68 -16.37
C THR A 501 12.61 13.74 -16.28
N ASP A 502 12.56 14.73 -17.18
CA ASP A 502 13.38 15.95 -17.14
C ASP A 502 12.59 17.15 -16.57
N ASP A 503 11.33 16.95 -16.21
CA ASP A 503 10.48 18.01 -15.67
C ASP A 503 10.86 18.36 -14.22
N VAL A 504 11.20 19.62 -14.00
CA VAL A 504 11.55 20.20 -12.70
C VAL A 504 10.42 20.03 -11.69
N THR A 505 9.15 20.03 -12.12
CA THR A 505 8.00 19.86 -11.21
C THR A 505 7.96 18.47 -10.56
N GLY A 506 8.54 17.46 -11.21
CA GLY A 506 8.73 16.12 -10.65
C GLY A 506 10.10 15.94 -9.98
N LEU A 507 11.16 16.47 -10.59
CA LEU A 507 12.54 16.28 -10.11
C LEU A 507 12.80 16.97 -8.77
N GLN A 508 12.32 18.21 -8.57
CA GLN A 508 12.60 18.94 -7.33
C GLN A 508 11.97 18.27 -6.09
N PRO A 509 10.67 17.91 -6.06
CA PRO A 509 10.09 17.19 -4.93
C PRO A 509 10.80 15.85 -4.66
N ALA A 510 11.20 15.14 -5.72
CA ALA A 510 11.92 13.88 -5.59
C ALA A 510 13.32 14.06 -4.97
N ALA A 511 14.05 15.09 -5.37
CA ALA A 511 15.34 15.46 -4.79
C ALA A 511 15.20 15.89 -3.32
N ASP A 512 14.19 16.69 -3.00
CA ASP A 512 13.89 17.14 -1.64
C ASP A 512 13.57 15.95 -0.71
N ALA A 513 12.76 15.00 -1.18
CA ALA A 513 12.43 13.79 -0.44
C ALA A 513 13.65 12.89 -0.18
N LEU A 514 14.55 12.75 -1.16
CA LEU A 514 15.83 12.06 -0.96
C LEU A 514 16.71 12.79 0.07
N ALA A 515 16.78 14.11 -0.01
CA ALA A 515 17.55 14.90 0.95
C ALA A 515 17.01 14.76 2.37
N LEU A 516 15.68 14.78 2.53
CA LEU A 516 15.02 14.56 3.81
C LEU A 516 15.32 13.17 4.37
N ALA A 517 15.20 12.12 3.55
CA ALA A 517 15.51 10.74 3.96
C ALA A 517 16.99 10.55 4.39
N VAL A 518 17.92 11.34 3.83
CA VAL A 518 19.31 11.38 4.32
C VAL A 518 19.39 12.08 5.68
N ARG A 519 18.79 13.27 5.81
CA ARG A 519 18.85 14.09 7.05
C ARG A 519 18.19 13.42 8.25
N ASP A 520 17.09 12.70 8.03
CA ASP A 520 16.40 11.91 9.06
C ASP A 520 17.18 10.64 9.46
N GLY A 521 18.32 10.38 8.80
CA GLY A 521 19.21 9.28 9.11
C GLY A 521 18.78 7.93 8.55
N ALA A 522 17.68 7.86 7.79
CA ALA A 522 17.22 6.62 7.14
C ALA A 522 18.25 6.11 6.12
N LEU A 523 18.85 7.02 5.35
CA LEU A 523 19.89 6.68 4.36
C LEU A 523 21.33 6.91 4.87
N GLY A 524 21.51 7.77 5.87
CA GLY A 524 22.79 8.09 6.50
C GLY A 524 23.75 8.93 5.65
N LYS A 525 24.16 8.45 4.48
CA LYS A 525 24.94 9.21 3.49
C LYS A 525 24.53 8.82 2.07
N LEU A 526 24.50 9.80 1.17
CA LEU A 526 24.30 9.56 -0.26
C LEU A 526 25.39 10.29 -1.04
N GLN A 527 26.05 9.57 -1.95
CA GLN A 527 27.06 10.13 -2.85
C GLN A 527 26.72 9.69 -4.27
N VAL A 528 26.34 10.65 -5.10
CA VAL A 528 25.91 10.46 -6.49
C VAL A 528 27.02 10.89 -7.43
N GLU A 529 27.43 10.01 -8.33
CA GLU A 529 28.50 10.26 -9.31
C GLU A 529 27.92 10.41 -10.72
N ARG A 530 26.85 9.67 -11.04
CA ARG A 530 26.24 9.60 -12.38
C ARG A 530 24.71 9.61 -12.33
N ALA A 531 24.09 10.17 -13.35
CA ALA A 531 22.68 10.01 -13.67
C ALA A 531 22.51 9.65 -15.15
N ASP A 532 21.61 8.71 -15.46
CA ASP A 532 21.23 8.36 -16.84
C ASP A 532 22.41 7.97 -17.74
N GLY A 533 23.46 7.40 -17.13
CA GLY A 533 24.67 7.02 -17.84
C GLY A 533 25.63 8.19 -18.14
N ALA A 534 25.36 9.41 -17.69
CA ALA A 534 26.23 10.59 -17.77
C ALA A 534 26.70 11.07 -16.38
N PRO A 535 27.76 11.90 -16.27
CA PRO A 535 28.10 12.57 -15.01
C PRO A 535 26.92 13.40 -14.49
N ILE A 536 26.70 13.40 -13.17
CA ILE A 536 25.57 14.13 -12.55
C ILE A 536 25.69 15.66 -12.64
N VAL A 537 26.92 16.17 -12.78
CA VAL A 537 27.19 17.60 -12.77
C VAL A 537 26.64 18.24 -14.05
N SER A 538 25.88 19.33 -13.91
CA SER A 538 25.22 20.05 -15.03
C SER A 538 24.09 19.27 -15.71
N SER A 539 23.43 18.33 -15.00
CA SER A 539 22.18 17.71 -15.44
C SER A 539 20.97 18.31 -14.71
N PRO A 540 19.74 18.25 -15.26
CA PRO A 540 18.54 18.74 -14.58
C PRO A 540 18.33 18.11 -13.19
N LEU A 541 18.63 16.81 -13.06
CA LEU A 541 18.60 16.10 -11.79
C LEU A 541 19.72 16.58 -10.84
N GLY A 542 20.92 16.89 -11.37
CA GLY A 542 22.00 17.48 -10.61
C GLY A 542 21.61 18.82 -9.99
N ASP A 543 21.01 19.71 -10.77
CA ASP A 543 20.54 21.02 -10.31
C ASP A 543 19.49 20.89 -9.20
N ALA A 544 18.54 19.96 -9.36
CA ALA A 544 17.52 19.67 -8.34
C ALA A 544 18.13 19.14 -7.03
N LEU A 545 19.14 18.26 -7.13
CA LEU A 545 19.86 17.74 -5.96
C LEU A 545 20.69 18.83 -5.26
N GLU A 546 21.33 19.72 -6.01
CA GLU A 546 22.05 20.86 -5.43
C GLU A 546 21.10 21.81 -4.69
N ALA A 547 19.95 22.12 -5.29
CA ALA A 547 18.89 22.91 -4.65
C ALA A 547 18.36 22.24 -3.36
N ALA A 548 18.26 20.91 -3.35
CA ALA A 548 17.89 20.13 -2.16
C ALA A 548 19.00 20.08 -1.09
N GLY A 549 20.19 20.64 -1.37
CA GLY A 549 21.30 20.82 -0.43
C GLY A 549 22.43 19.80 -0.55
N PHE A 550 22.49 19.01 -1.63
CA PHE A 550 23.67 18.22 -1.94
C PHE A 550 24.83 19.14 -2.32
N ARG A 551 26.05 18.78 -1.87
CA ARG A 551 27.24 19.59 -2.13
C ARG A 551 28.10 18.97 -3.24
N PRO A 552 28.66 19.78 -4.15
CA PRO A 552 29.59 19.30 -5.16
C PRO A 552 30.88 18.79 -4.53
N THR A 553 31.40 17.73 -5.14
CA THR A 553 32.67 17.07 -4.81
C THR A 553 33.38 16.74 -6.13
N PRO A 554 34.69 16.47 -6.12
CA PRO A 554 35.40 16.07 -7.34
C PRO A 554 34.85 14.79 -8.01
N ARG A 555 34.01 14.01 -7.31
CA ARG A 555 33.41 12.77 -7.81
C ARG A 555 31.89 12.87 -8.02
N GLY A 556 31.30 14.06 -7.97
CA GLY A 556 29.85 14.27 -8.13
C GLY A 556 29.22 14.97 -6.92
N LEU A 557 27.99 14.63 -6.55
CA LEU A 557 27.22 15.27 -5.47
C LEU A 557 27.17 14.43 -4.21
N ARG A 558 27.17 15.06 -3.03
CA ARG A 558 27.12 14.35 -1.75
C ARG A 558 26.24 15.05 -0.70
N LEU A 559 25.52 14.23 0.06
CA LEU A 559 24.82 14.63 1.28
C LEU A 559 25.10 13.62 2.42
N ARG A 560 25.08 14.10 3.67
CA ARG A 560 25.24 13.28 4.88
C ARG A 560 24.29 13.80 5.97
N ALA A 561 23.72 12.88 6.73
CA ALA A 561 22.92 13.15 7.93
C ALA A 561 23.68 13.95 8.98
#